data_AF-A0A1A8HYG7-F1
#
_entry.id   AF-A0A1A8HYG7-F1
#
_cell.length_a   1.000
_cell.length_b   1.000
_cell.length_c   1.000
_cell.angle_alpha   90.00
_cell.angle_beta   90.00
_cell.angle_gamma   90.00
#
_symmetry.space_group_name_H-M   'P 1'
#
loop_
_entity.id
_entity.type
_entity.pdbx_description
1 polymer ?
#
loop_
_entity_poly.entity_id
_entity_poly.type
_entity_poly.pdbx_seq_one_letter_code
_entity_poly.pdbx_strand_id
1 'polypeptide(L)'
;NAKLAADDFRVKWEAEATLCQSVERDCQALRRAKSDHDQIIATLRGDLDSLKEELYYLKKNHDEEMSALKARLASEQVSVEVEAPQGHDLGAIMAELRVQYEGIARKNKEEAETWYLKKLEAVQSEVKESNEALRCAQGELSERKRFLQALEVELDSLRRQVNVLEGNLGETGHKYSVEMDRLQATLTQLEDELSQLRLDMQRHKTDYEQLLRIKQNLEMEIATYRRLLEGEEMVKETPPPPKKDPEVRTRKIVKVVTQTMINGKVVDESSEVEQIEDTKK
;
A
#
# COMPACT_ATOMS: atom_id res chain seq x y z
N ASN A 1 -17.44 -23.20 -4.82
CA ASN A 1 -16.24 -24.05 -4.57
C ASN A 1 -14.93 -23.41 -4.96
N ALA A 2 -14.65 -23.07 -6.22
CA ALA A 2 -13.34 -22.54 -6.62
C ALA A 2 -12.92 -21.25 -5.87
N LYS A 3 -13.86 -20.32 -5.66
CA LYS A 3 -13.60 -19.07 -4.93
C LYS A 3 -13.28 -19.30 -3.44
N LEU A 4 -14.04 -20.16 -2.77
CA LEU A 4 -13.80 -20.54 -1.37
C LEU A 4 -12.45 -21.25 -1.21
N ALA A 5 -12.09 -22.15 -2.12
CA ALA A 5 -10.78 -22.79 -2.10
C ALA A 5 -9.64 -21.78 -2.31
N ALA A 6 -9.81 -20.81 -3.21
CA ALA A 6 -8.83 -19.74 -3.43
C ALA A 6 -8.65 -18.85 -2.19
N ASP A 7 -9.76 -18.49 -1.52
CA ASP A 7 -9.72 -17.73 -0.28
C ASP A 7 -9.05 -18.52 0.86
N ASP A 8 -9.32 -19.82 0.98
CA ASP A 8 -8.65 -20.71 1.97
C ASP A 8 -7.14 -20.80 1.72
N PHE A 9 -6.71 -20.93 0.46
CA PHE A 9 -5.28 -20.95 0.13
C PHE A 9 -4.62 -19.59 0.38
N ARG A 10 -5.33 -18.48 0.13
CA ARG A 10 -4.86 -17.13 0.43
C ARG A 10 -4.65 -16.95 1.93
N VAL A 11 -5.62 -17.32 2.76
CA VAL A 11 -5.51 -17.22 4.22
C VAL A 11 -4.38 -18.10 4.76
N LYS A 12 -4.23 -19.33 4.25
CA LYS A 12 -3.11 -20.21 4.62
C LYS A 12 -1.76 -19.62 4.22
N TRP A 13 -1.66 -19.05 3.03
CA TRP A 13 -0.44 -18.40 2.57
C TRP A 13 -0.10 -17.16 3.41
N GLU A 14 -1.09 -16.33 3.74
CA GLU A 14 -0.91 -15.17 4.61
C GLU A 14 -0.46 -15.60 6.02
N ALA A 15 -1.09 -16.62 6.60
CA ALA A 15 -0.69 -17.18 7.88
C ALA A 15 0.75 -17.73 7.85
N GLU A 16 1.10 -18.54 6.86
CA GLU A 16 2.46 -19.07 6.69
C GLU A 16 3.48 -17.92 6.51
N ALA A 17 3.16 -16.91 5.70
CA ALA A 17 4.03 -15.76 5.49
C ALA A 17 4.29 -14.99 6.79
N THR A 18 3.25 -14.78 7.62
CA THR A 18 3.42 -14.14 8.93
C THR A 18 4.25 -14.99 9.90
N LEU A 19 4.10 -16.32 9.86
CA LEU A 19 4.88 -17.24 10.66
C LEU A 19 6.36 -17.24 10.22
N CYS A 20 6.64 -17.32 8.92
CA CYS A 20 8.00 -17.21 8.38
C CYS A 20 8.66 -15.89 8.80
N GLN A 21 7.97 -14.76 8.65
CA GLN A 21 8.49 -13.46 9.09
C GLN A 21 8.76 -13.43 10.60
N SER A 22 7.95 -14.11 11.42
CA SER A 22 8.21 -14.21 12.86
C SER A 22 9.47 -15.01 13.16
N VAL A 23 9.62 -16.18 12.54
CA VAL A 23 10.80 -17.03 12.71
C VAL A 23 12.06 -16.34 12.20
N GLU A 24 11.98 -15.59 11.10
CA GLU A 24 13.09 -14.78 10.60
C GLU A 24 13.50 -13.69 11.58
N ARG A 25 12.53 -13.00 12.21
CA ARG A 25 12.80 -12.02 13.27
C ARG A 25 13.49 -12.66 14.47
N ASP A 26 13.00 -13.81 14.92
CA ASP A 26 13.58 -14.54 16.06
C ASP A 26 15.00 -15.02 15.73
N CYS A 27 15.23 -15.52 14.52
CA CYS A 27 16.55 -15.92 14.04
C CYS A 27 17.53 -14.74 14.01
N GLN A 28 17.08 -13.55 13.57
CA GLN A 28 17.90 -12.33 13.62
C GLN A 28 18.20 -11.89 15.05
N ALA A 29 17.22 -11.96 15.96
CA ALA A 29 17.41 -11.66 17.38
C ALA A 29 18.42 -12.60 18.04
N LEU A 30 18.32 -13.91 17.78
CA LEU A 30 19.26 -14.91 18.28
C LEU A 30 20.68 -14.70 17.74
N ARG A 31 20.84 -14.31 16.47
CA ARG A 31 22.16 -13.97 15.92
C ARG A 31 22.77 -12.75 16.59
N ARG A 32 21.97 -11.70 16.86
CA ARG A 32 22.44 -10.52 17.60
C ARG A 32 22.85 -10.90 19.02
N ALA A 33 22.00 -11.63 19.74
CA ALA A 33 22.32 -12.12 21.07
C ALA A 33 23.62 -12.94 21.07
N LYS A 34 23.83 -13.85 20.11
CA LYS A 34 25.09 -14.58 19.97
C LYS A 34 26.29 -13.63 19.80
N SER A 35 26.19 -12.64 18.92
CA SER A 35 27.25 -11.64 18.70
C SER A 35 27.58 -10.86 19.97
N ASP A 36 26.56 -10.47 20.74
CA ASP A 36 26.75 -9.76 22.00
C ASP A 36 27.46 -10.63 23.04
N HIS A 37 27.09 -11.92 23.13
CA HIS A 37 27.77 -12.88 24.01
C HIS A 37 29.22 -13.13 23.56
N ASP A 38 29.47 -13.27 22.26
CA ASP A 38 30.83 -13.43 21.72
C ASP A 38 31.69 -12.20 22.07
N GLN A 39 31.12 -10.98 22.02
CA GLN A 39 31.80 -9.76 22.43
C GLN A 39 32.10 -9.74 23.94
N ILE A 40 31.14 -10.14 24.79
CA ILE A 40 31.34 -10.24 26.24
C ILE A 40 32.46 -11.24 26.56
N ILE A 41 32.47 -12.40 25.89
CA ILE A 41 33.52 -13.42 26.06
C ILE A 41 34.88 -12.84 25.67
N ALA A 42 34.97 -12.08 24.56
CA ALA A 42 36.21 -11.45 24.14
C ALA A 42 36.72 -10.44 25.18
N THR A 43 35.84 -9.59 25.71
CA THR A 43 36.19 -8.62 26.77
C THR A 43 36.68 -9.33 28.03
N LEU A 44 35.94 -10.33 28.52
CA LEU A 44 36.31 -11.10 29.72
C LEU A 44 37.64 -11.84 29.56
N ARG A 45 37.97 -12.32 28.35
CA ARG A 45 39.28 -12.90 28.06
C ARG A 45 40.39 -11.85 28.14
N GLY A 46 40.16 -10.66 27.59
CA GLY A 46 41.09 -9.54 27.70
C GLY A 46 41.35 -9.13 29.15
N ASP A 47 40.30 -9.00 29.96
CA ASP A 47 40.42 -8.68 31.39
C ASP A 47 41.21 -9.76 32.14
N LEU A 48 40.97 -11.03 31.82
CA LEU A 48 41.65 -12.16 32.44
C LEU A 48 43.15 -12.19 32.07
N ASP A 49 43.50 -11.86 30.84
CA ASP A 49 44.91 -11.79 30.42
C ASP A 49 45.62 -10.56 31.03
N SER A 50 44.96 -9.40 31.09
CA SER A 50 45.46 -8.22 31.82
C SER A 50 45.73 -8.53 33.30
N LEU A 51 44.80 -9.20 33.97
CA LEU A 51 44.94 -9.52 35.40
C LEU A 51 46.06 -10.54 35.65
N LYS A 52 46.30 -11.46 34.70
CA LYS A 52 47.45 -12.36 34.76
C LYS A 52 48.77 -11.60 34.61
N GLU A 53 48.83 -10.63 33.70
CA GLU A 53 50.02 -9.78 33.51
C GLU A 53 50.31 -8.95 34.77
N GLU A 54 49.29 -8.34 35.38
CA GLU A 54 49.42 -7.61 36.65
C GLU A 54 49.93 -8.52 37.78
N LEU A 55 49.37 -9.73 37.90
CA LEU A 55 49.80 -10.70 38.91
C LEU A 55 51.26 -11.13 38.70
N TYR A 56 51.65 -11.36 37.44
CA TYR A 56 53.04 -11.65 37.09
C TYR A 56 53.97 -10.50 37.46
N TYR A 57 53.60 -9.26 37.11
CA TYR A 57 54.36 -8.07 37.43
C TYR A 57 54.53 -7.88 38.94
N LEU A 58 53.45 -8.05 39.71
CA LEU A 58 53.48 -7.89 41.17
C LEU A 58 54.35 -8.95 41.85
N LYS A 59 54.29 -10.21 41.40
CA LYS A 59 55.18 -11.26 41.89
C LYS A 59 56.65 -10.95 41.60
N LYS A 60 56.95 -10.53 40.36
CA LYS A 60 58.31 -10.17 39.97
C LYS A 60 58.83 -9.00 40.81
N ASN A 61 58.04 -7.94 40.99
CA ASN A 61 58.44 -6.79 41.79
C ASN A 61 58.67 -7.17 43.26
N HIS A 62 57.81 -8.04 43.83
CA HIS A 62 58.00 -8.55 45.18
C HIS A 62 59.31 -9.35 45.32
N ASP A 63 59.62 -10.22 44.36
CA ASP A 63 60.87 -10.99 44.36
C ASP A 63 62.11 -10.08 44.25
N GLU A 64 62.03 -9.02 43.44
CA GLU A 64 63.08 -8.00 43.30
C GLU A 64 63.26 -7.20 44.60
N GLU A 65 62.19 -6.72 45.22
CA GLU A 65 62.22 -6.01 46.50
C GLU A 65 62.75 -6.88 47.64
N MET A 66 62.31 -8.14 47.73
CA MET A 66 62.82 -9.10 48.72
C MET A 66 64.30 -9.40 48.51
N SER A 67 64.75 -9.49 47.26
CA SER A 67 66.17 -9.67 46.93
C SER A 67 66.99 -8.43 47.29
N ALA A 68 66.47 -7.23 47.02
CA ALA A 68 67.11 -5.97 47.40
C ALA A 68 67.19 -5.80 48.92
N LEU A 69 66.15 -6.16 49.66
CA LEU A 69 66.15 -6.15 51.14
C LEU A 69 67.14 -7.16 51.71
N LYS A 70 67.19 -8.38 51.17
CA LYS A 70 68.18 -9.40 51.58
C LYS A 70 69.60 -8.95 51.26
N ALA A 71 69.83 -8.32 50.11
CA ALA A 71 71.13 -7.76 49.76
C ALA A 71 71.52 -6.60 50.69
N ARG A 72 70.57 -5.74 51.07
CA ARG A 72 70.80 -4.66 52.04
C ARG A 72 71.17 -5.24 53.41
N LEU A 73 70.42 -6.21 53.92
CA LEU A 73 70.71 -6.93 55.16
C LEU A 73 72.06 -7.67 55.12
N ALA A 74 72.43 -8.26 53.98
CA ALA A 74 73.73 -8.92 53.81
C ALA A 74 74.90 -7.93 53.72
N SER A 75 74.68 -6.74 53.16
CA SER A 75 75.67 -5.64 53.16
C SER A 75 75.79 -4.95 54.53
N GLU A 76 74.79 -5.12 55.38
CA GLU A 76 74.66 -4.51 56.70
C GLU A 76 75.06 -5.52 57.80
N GLN A 77 76.27 -6.10 57.70
CA GLN A 77 76.97 -6.61 58.89
C GLN A 77 77.52 -5.40 59.65
N VAL A 78 76.64 -4.73 60.39
CA VAL A 78 77.00 -3.56 61.20
C VAL A 78 77.40 -4.03 62.60
N SER A 79 78.69 -4.01 62.87
CA SER A 79 79.22 -3.89 64.23
C SER A 79 78.91 -2.48 64.73
N VAL A 80 77.91 -2.34 65.60
CA VAL A 80 77.57 -1.07 66.25
C VAL A 80 78.42 -0.94 67.52
N GLU A 81 79.55 -0.25 67.44
CA GLU A 81 80.15 0.39 68.62
C GLU A 81 79.59 1.81 68.73
N VAL A 82 78.91 2.04 69.86
CA VAL A 82 78.22 3.29 70.19
C VAL A 82 79.23 4.29 70.75
N GLU A 83 79.58 5.30 69.97
CA GLU A 83 80.03 6.58 70.53
C GLU A 83 78.90 7.60 70.36
N ALA A 84 78.26 7.94 71.49
CA ALA A 84 77.23 8.98 71.56
C ALA A 84 77.90 10.34 71.87
N PRO A 85 78.06 11.26 70.89
CA PRO A 85 78.21 12.66 71.22
C PRO A 85 76.87 13.20 71.72
N GLN A 86 76.92 14.28 72.52
CA GLN A 86 75.79 14.90 73.23
C GLN A 86 74.46 14.80 72.49
N GLY A 87 73.47 14.20 73.17
CA GLY A 87 72.14 13.94 72.62
C GLY A 87 71.58 15.19 71.97
N HIS A 88 71.29 15.09 70.67
CA HIS A 88 70.47 16.06 69.97
C HIS A 88 69.23 16.32 70.83
N ASP A 89 68.81 17.58 70.94
CA ASP A 89 67.61 17.94 71.70
C ASP A 89 66.40 17.20 71.09
N LEU A 90 66.09 16.06 71.69
CA LEU A 90 65.05 15.16 71.25
C LEU A 90 63.70 15.88 71.30
N GLY A 91 63.55 16.86 72.18
CA GLY A 91 62.38 17.74 72.25
C GLY A 91 62.20 18.57 70.99
N ALA A 92 63.27 19.20 70.48
CA ALA A 92 63.25 19.98 69.24
C ALA A 92 62.95 19.10 68.01
N ILE A 93 63.60 17.93 67.90
CA ILE A 93 63.36 16.99 66.79
C ILE A 93 61.93 16.45 66.83
N MET A 94 61.41 16.08 68.00
CA MET A 94 60.04 15.60 68.15
C MET A 94 59.01 16.70 67.85
N ALA A 95 59.30 17.96 68.22
CA ALA A 95 58.45 19.10 67.89
C ALA A 95 58.44 19.37 66.37
N GLU A 96 59.59 19.33 65.71
CA GLU A 96 59.71 19.48 64.26
C GLU A 96 59.00 18.34 63.51
N LEU A 97 59.18 17.10 63.96
CA LEU A 97 58.47 15.93 63.43
C LEU A 97 56.95 16.10 63.55
N ARG A 98 56.47 16.63 64.68
CA ARG A 98 55.04 16.90 64.90
C ARG A 98 54.51 17.95 63.94
N VAL A 99 55.24 19.06 63.74
CA VAL A 99 54.86 20.11 62.77
C VAL A 99 54.82 19.55 61.35
N GLN A 100 55.77 18.70 60.96
CA GLN A 100 55.77 18.04 59.66
C GLN A 100 54.55 17.13 59.47
N TYR A 101 54.24 16.29 60.47
CA TYR A 101 53.07 15.41 60.44
C TYR A 101 51.75 16.18 60.40
N GLU A 102 51.61 17.24 61.20
CA GLU A 102 50.44 18.12 61.18
C GLU A 102 50.31 18.83 59.82
N GLY A 103 51.43 19.20 59.21
CA GLY A 103 51.49 19.73 57.84
C GLY A 103 51.01 18.74 56.79
N ILE A 104 51.50 17.50 56.84
CA ILE A 104 51.10 16.43 55.92
C ILE A 104 49.61 16.08 56.12
N ALA A 105 49.14 15.96 57.37
CA ALA A 105 47.75 15.64 57.67
C ALA A 105 46.80 16.74 57.17
N ARG A 106 47.16 18.01 57.37
CA ARG A 106 46.39 19.16 56.86
C ARG A 106 46.38 19.17 55.33
N LYS A 107 47.53 18.99 54.68
CA LYS A 107 47.62 18.95 53.22
C LYS A 107 46.80 17.80 52.63
N ASN A 108 46.89 16.60 53.21
CA ASN A 108 46.10 15.45 52.79
C ASN A 108 44.60 15.70 52.97
N LYS A 109 44.19 16.34 54.08
CA LYS A 109 42.78 16.74 54.27
C LYS A 109 42.30 17.70 53.18
N GLU A 110 43.06 18.75 52.88
CA GLU A 110 42.72 19.72 51.82
C GLU A 110 42.70 19.06 50.43
N GLU A 111 43.66 18.18 50.13
CA GLU A 111 43.70 17.41 48.88
C GLU A 111 42.50 16.45 48.77
N ALA A 112 42.10 15.80 49.85
CA ALA A 112 40.91 14.95 49.89
C ALA A 112 39.63 15.77 49.67
N GLU A 113 39.46 16.89 50.38
CA GLU A 113 38.30 17.78 50.23
C GLU A 113 38.18 18.32 48.80
N THR A 114 39.28 18.81 48.22
CA THR A 114 39.30 19.28 46.82
C THR A 114 39.03 18.17 45.82
N TRP A 115 39.55 16.96 46.05
CA TRP A 115 39.25 15.79 45.23
C TRP A 115 37.78 15.41 45.31
N TYR A 116 37.18 15.38 46.50
CA TYR A 116 35.75 15.09 46.69
C TYR A 116 34.87 16.15 46.03
N LEU A 117 35.18 17.44 46.20
CA LEU A 117 34.43 18.52 45.57
C LEU A 117 34.48 18.42 44.04
N LYS A 118 35.66 18.17 43.48
CA LYS A 118 35.82 17.97 42.03
C LYS A 118 35.02 16.76 41.54
N LYS A 119 35.00 15.66 42.31
CA LYS A 119 34.21 14.49 41.94
C LYS A 119 32.71 14.76 42.02
N LEU A 120 32.26 15.51 43.03
CA LEU A 120 30.87 15.90 43.21
C LEU A 120 30.40 16.83 42.08
N GLU A 121 31.23 17.80 41.68
CA GLU A 121 30.97 18.70 40.56
C GLU A 121 30.87 17.93 39.24
N ALA A 122 31.78 16.98 38.98
CA ALA A 122 31.73 16.14 37.80
C ALA A 122 30.44 15.31 37.72
N VAL A 123 30.05 14.65 38.82
CA VAL A 123 28.78 13.90 38.88
C VAL A 123 27.58 14.83 38.72
N GLN A 124 27.62 16.03 39.31
CA GLN A 124 26.53 17.00 39.18
C GLN A 124 26.41 17.51 37.73
N SER A 125 27.52 17.71 37.01
CA SER A 125 27.51 18.05 35.59
C SER A 125 26.91 16.93 34.75
N GLU A 126 27.35 15.69 34.98
CA GLU A 126 26.85 14.51 34.26
C GLU A 126 25.35 14.30 34.48
N VAL A 127 24.86 14.48 35.71
CA VAL A 127 23.42 14.41 36.01
C VAL A 127 22.64 15.51 35.30
N LYS A 128 23.18 16.73 35.19
CA LYS A 128 22.53 17.83 34.45
C LYS A 128 22.45 17.50 32.96
N GLU A 129 23.56 17.08 32.35
CA GLU A 129 23.61 16.70 30.94
C GLU A 129 22.66 15.52 30.64
N SER A 130 22.64 14.51 31.51
CA SER A 130 21.72 13.37 31.40
C SER A 130 20.26 13.81 31.50
N ASN A 131 19.92 14.72 32.42
CA ASN A 131 18.57 15.23 32.57
C ASN A 131 18.14 16.08 31.35
N GLU A 132 19.03 16.92 30.83
CA GLU A 132 18.78 17.70 29.62
C GLU A 132 18.57 16.79 28.40
N ALA A 133 19.41 15.77 28.22
CA ALA A 133 19.25 14.78 27.16
C ALA A 133 17.91 14.04 27.28
N LEU A 134 17.52 13.64 28.51
CA LEU A 134 16.23 13.01 28.77
C LEU A 134 15.05 13.93 28.43
N ARG A 135 15.15 15.21 28.80
CA ARG A 135 14.13 16.23 28.49
C ARG A 135 13.99 16.44 26.98
N CYS A 136 15.11 16.52 26.26
CA CYS A 136 15.11 16.61 24.80
C CYS A 136 14.45 15.39 24.16
N ALA A 137 14.84 14.17 24.57
CA ALA A 137 14.25 12.94 24.08
C ALA A 137 12.74 12.84 24.37
N GLN A 138 12.28 13.30 25.53
CA GLN A 138 10.86 13.38 25.86
C GLN A 138 10.11 14.39 24.98
N GLY A 139 10.75 15.52 24.65
CA GLY A 139 10.24 16.50 23.70
C GLY A 139 10.05 15.90 22.31
N GLU A 140 11.10 15.28 21.77
CA GLU A 140 11.07 14.59 20.48
C GLU A 140 10.00 13.48 20.44
N LEU A 141 9.90 12.66 21.49
CA LEU A 141 8.87 11.64 21.60
C LEU A 141 7.46 12.25 21.55
N SER A 142 7.26 13.38 22.22
CA SER A 142 5.97 14.08 22.23
C SER A 142 5.62 14.66 20.86
N GLU A 143 6.59 15.25 20.17
CA GLU A 143 6.42 15.76 18.80
C GLU A 143 6.12 14.64 17.81
N ARG A 144 6.85 13.52 17.89
CA ARG A 144 6.61 12.34 17.05
C ARG A 144 5.23 11.75 17.29
N LYS A 145 4.76 11.71 18.54
CA LYS A 145 3.38 11.30 18.87
C LYS A 145 2.34 12.23 18.25
N ARG A 146 2.53 13.56 18.33
CA ARG A 146 1.62 14.52 17.68
C ARG A 146 1.62 14.36 16.15
N PHE A 147 2.79 14.14 15.56
CA PHE A 147 2.93 13.91 14.13
C PHE A 147 2.22 12.62 13.68
N LEU A 148 2.37 11.53 14.43
CA LEU A 148 1.63 10.29 14.19
C LEU A 148 0.12 10.50 14.27
N GLN A 149 -0.37 11.18 15.29
CA GLN A 149 -1.80 11.50 15.42
C GLN A 149 -2.32 12.35 14.26
N ALA A 150 -1.55 13.34 13.79
CA ALA A 150 -1.92 14.12 12.63
C ALA A 150 -2.03 13.25 11.37
N LEU A 151 -1.06 12.35 11.15
CA LEU A 151 -1.06 11.44 10.02
C LEU A 151 -2.21 10.41 10.09
N GLU A 152 -2.55 9.92 11.28
CA GLU A 152 -3.71 9.06 11.52
C GLU A 152 -5.03 9.77 11.14
N VAL A 153 -5.18 11.03 11.53
CA VAL A 153 -6.35 11.85 11.18
C VAL A 153 -6.44 12.09 9.67
N GLU A 154 -5.32 12.37 9.01
CA GLU A 154 -5.26 12.51 7.55
C GLU A 154 -5.63 11.21 6.85
N LEU A 155 -5.11 10.07 7.33
CA LEU A 155 -5.41 8.76 6.79
C LEU A 155 -6.90 8.43 6.93
N ASP A 156 -7.50 8.69 8.09
CA ASP A 156 -8.93 8.51 8.31
C ASP A 156 -9.77 9.45 7.45
N SER A 157 -9.31 10.69 7.21
CA SER A 157 -9.95 11.63 6.29
C SER A 157 -9.94 11.10 4.86
N LEU A 158 -8.80 10.60 4.38
CA LEU A 158 -8.66 10.00 3.05
C LEU A 158 -9.54 8.75 2.90
N ARG A 159 -9.59 7.88 3.92
CA ARG A 159 -10.50 6.73 3.93
C ARG A 159 -11.96 7.14 3.80
N ARG A 160 -12.39 8.18 4.54
CA ARG A 160 -13.75 8.74 4.41
C ARG A 160 -13.99 9.28 3.00
N GLN A 161 -13.02 9.97 2.41
CA GLN A 161 -13.13 10.48 1.05
C GLN A 161 -13.27 9.36 0.02
N VAL A 162 -12.48 8.29 0.14
CA VAL A 162 -12.59 7.10 -0.71
C VAL A 162 -13.99 6.50 -0.59
N ASN A 163 -14.48 6.26 0.63
CA ASN A 163 -15.82 5.70 0.84
C ASN A 163 -16.93 6.56 0.21
N VAL A 164 -16.82 7.89 0.30
CA VAL A 164 -17.77 8.82 -0.33
C VAL A 164 -17.69 8.72 -1.86
N LEU A 165 -16.49 8.65 -2.44
CA LEU A 165 -16.32 8.53 -3.88
C LEU A 165 -16.82 7.17 -4.41
N GLU A 166 -16.57 6.08 -3.69
CA GLU A 166 -17.11 4.75 -4.01
C GLU A 166 -18.64 4.74 -3.92
N GLY A 167 -19.22 5.37 -2.89
CA GLY A 167 -20.66 5.56 -2.76
C GLY A 167 -21.24 6.33 -3.95
N ASN A 168 -20.64 7.47 -4.31
CA ASN A 168 -21.06 8.27 -5.47
C ASN A 168 -20.93 7.48 -6.78
N LEU A 169 -19.88 6.70 -6.95
CA LEU A 169 -19.70 5.83 -8.11
C LEU A 169 -20.80 4.76 -8.19
N GLY A 170 -21.13 4.13 -7.06
CA GLY A 170 -22.22 3.16 -6.97
C GLY A 170 -23.58 3.78 -7.29
N GLU A 171 -23.89 4.94 -6.70
CA GLU A 171 -25.14 5.67 -6.95
C GLU A 171 -25.27 6.12 -8.41
N THR A 172 -24.20 6.66 -9.00
CA THR A 172 -24.20 7.06 -10.41
C THR A 172 -24.34 5.86 -11.34
N GLY A 173 -23.62 4.77 -11.08
CA GLY A 173 -23.78 3.50 -11.79
C GLY A 173 -25.21 2.98 -11.73
N HIS A 174 -25.84 3.00 -10.55
CA HIS A 174 -27.24 2.60 -10.39
C HIS A 174 -28.20 3.50 -11.17
N LYS A 175 -28.03 4.84 -11.10
CA LYS A 175 -28.83 5.80 -11.87
C LYS A 175 -28.74 5.52 -13.37
N TYR A 176 -27.54 5.30 -13.90
CA TYR A 176 -27.35 4.96 -15.32
C TYR A 176 -27.95 3.62 -15.70
N SER A 177 -27.85 2.60 -14.84
CA SER A 177 -28.50 1.30 -15.07
C SER A 177 -30.02 1.46 -15.20
N VAL A 178 -30.64 2.21 -14.28
CA VAL A 178 -32.09 2.46 -14.31
C VAL A 178 -32.51 3.22 -15.56
N GLU A 179 -31.75 4.26 -15.96
CA GLU A 179 -32.03 4.97 -17.22
C GLU A 179 -31.86 4.07 -18.45
N MET A 180 -30.86 3.18 -18.45
CA MET A 180 -30.66 2.22 -19.53
C MET A 180 -31.81 1.23 -19.63
N ASP A 181 -32.27 0.68 -18.50
CA ASP A 181 -33.43 -0.21 -18.45
C ASP A 181 -34.70 0.49 -18.94
N ARG A 182 -34.88 1.77 -18.58
CA ARG A 182 -36.00 2.60 -19.06
C ARG A 182 -35.94 2.81 -20.57
N LEU A 183 -34.77 3.15 -21.11
CA LEU A 183 -34.57 3.33 -22.55
C LEU A 183 -34.77 2.01 -23.31
N GLN A 184 -34.27 0.90 -22.78
CA GLN A 184 -34.46 -0.42 -23.36
C GLN A 184 -35.95 -0.80 -23.38
N ALA A 185 -36.69 -0.55 -22.30
CA ALA A 185 -38.14 -0.78 -22.27
C ALA A 185 -38.87 0.05 -23.33
N THR A 186 -38.51 1.34 -23.50
CA THR A 186 -39.10 2.18 -24.55
C THR A 186 -38.74 1.72 -25.95
N LEU A 187 -37.51 1.22 -26.17
CA LEU A 187 -37.10 0.65 -27.45
C LEU A 187 -37.92 -0.59 -27.78
N THR A 188 -38.03 -1.54 -26.84
CA THR A 188 -38.84 -2.75 -27.03
C THR A 188 -40.30 -2.40 -27.34
N GLN A 189 -40.89 -1.43 -26.63
CA GLN A 189 -42.25 -0.98 -26.91
C GLN A 189 -42.40 -0.44 -28.34
N LEU A 190 -41.47 0.41 -28.78
CA LEU A 190 -41.50 0.97 -30.14
C LEU A 190 -41.26 -0.10 -31.22
N GLU A 191 -40.40 -1.08 -30.95
CA GLU A 191 -40.18 -2.23 -31.83
C GLU A 191 -41.46 -3.08 -31.97
N ASP A 192 -42.15 -3.32 -30.86
CA ASP A 192 -43.43 -4.04 -30.84
C ASP A 192 -44.51 -3.26 -31.61
N GLU A 193 -44.67 -1.96 -31.36
CA GLU A 193 -45.62 -1.09 -32.10
C GLU A 193 -45.32 -1.08 -33.61
N LEU A 194 -44.04 -0.99 -33.99
CA LEU A 194 -43.62 -1.04 -35.39
C LEU A 194 -43.93 -2.40 -36.03
N SER A 195 -43.75 -3.49 -35.29
CA SER A 195 -44.06 -4.84 -35.75
C SER A 195 -45.57 -5.03 -35.98
N GLN A 196 -46.40 -4.51 -35.07
CA GLN A 196 -47.85 -4.53 -35.17
C GLN A 196 -48.32 -3.71 -36.37
N LEU A 197 -47.81 -2.49 -36.54
CA LEU A 197 -48.16 -1.64 -37.68
C LEU A 197 -47.80 -2.31 -39.01
N ARG A 198 -46.64 -2.99 -39.09
CA ARG A 198 -46.27 -3.76 -40.28
C ARG A 198 -47.25 -4.90 -40.56
N LEU A 199 -47.70 -5.62 -39.54
CA LEU A 199 -48.69 -6.68 -39.69
C LEU A 199 -50.04 -6.12 -40.18
N ASP A 200 -50.49 -5.00 -39.60
CA ASP A 200 -51.73 -4.35 -40.00
C ASP A 200 -51.67 -3.79 -41.42
N MET A 201 -50.53 -3.21 -41.82
CA MET A 201 -50.31 -2.80 -43.22
C MET A 201 -50.41 -3.98 -44.20
N GLN A 202 -49.85 -5.15 -43.85
CA GLN A 202 -49.98 -6.36 -44.67
C GLN A 202 -51.43 -6.83 -44.75
N ARG A 203 -52.17 -6.83 -43.63
CA ARG A 203 -53.60 -7.17 -43.61
C ARG A 203 -54.43 -6.23 -44.48
N HIS A 204 -54.25 -4.92 -44.31
CA HIS A 204 -54.94 -3.93 -45.14
C HIS A 204 -54.63 -4.12 -46.62
N LYS A 205 -53.36 -4.38 -46.97
CA LYS A 205 -52.98 -4.68 -48.35
C LYS A 205 -53.75 -5.89 -48.90
N THR A 206 -53.83 -6.98 -48.15
CA THR A 206 -54.58 -8.17 -48.58
C THR A 206 -56.08 -7.90 -48.72
N ASP A 207 -56.66 -7.10 -47.81
CA ASP A 207 -58.08 -6.74 -47.87
C ASP A 207 -58.38 -5.84 -49.08
N TYR A 208 -57.49 -4.88 -49.38
CA TYR A 208 -57.60 -4.04 -50.58
C TYR A 208 -57.47 -4.85 -51.87
N GLU A 209 -56.56 -5.81 -51.94
CA GLU A 209 -56.42 -6.71 -53.09
C GLU A 209 -57.68 -7.56 -53.31
N GLN A 210 -58.29 -8.06 -52.23
CA GLN A 210 -59.55 -8.81 -52.30
C GLN A 210 -60.71 -7.92 -52.77
N LEU A 211 -60.84 -6.72 -52.20
CA LEU A 211 -61.89 -5.77 -52.60
C LEU A 211 -61.73 -5.34 -54.07
N LEU A 212 -60.50 -5.14 -54.53
CA LEU A 212 -60.21 -4.84 -55.93
C LEU A 212 -60.65 -5.98 -56.85
N ARG A 213 -60.39 -7.25 -56.48
CA ARG A 213 -60.85 -8.42 -57.24
C ARG A 213 -62.37 -8.48 -57.32
N ILE A 214 -63.06 -8.26 -56.21
CA ILE A 214 -64.54 -8.21 -56.18
C ILE A 214 -65.06 -7.09 -57.09
N LYS A 215 -64.46 -5.90 -57.01
CA LYS A 215 -64.81 -4.75 -57.85
C LYS A 215 -64.61 -5.06 -59.33
N GLN A 216 -63.49 -5.68 -59.71
CA GLN A 216 -63.23 -6.11 -61.09
C GLN A 216 -64.27 -7.13 -61.57
N ASN A 217 -64.64 -8.11 -60.74
CA ASN A 217 -65.69 -9.09 -61.07
C ASN A 217 -67.05 -8.41 -61.29
N LEU A 218 -67.45 -7.51 -60.39
CA LEU A 218 -68.70 -6.75 -60.53
C LEU A 218 -68.70 -5.87 -61.78
N GLU A 219 -67.57 -5.25 -62.14
CA GLU A 219 -67.45 -4.49 -63.38
C GLU A 219 -67.63 -5.38 -64.62
N MET A 220 -67.08 -6.60 -64.61
CA MET A 220 -67.33 -7.57 -65.68
C MET A 220 -68.81 -7.96 -65.73
N GLU A 221 -69.45 -8.25 -64.60
CA GLU A 221 -70.88 -8.57 -64.53
C GLU A 221 -71.74 -7.42 -65.09
N ILE A 222 -71.50 -6.18 -64.66
CA ILE A 222 -72.19 -4.99 -65.17
C ILE A 222 -72.00 -4.85 -66.68
N ALA A 223 -70.79 -5.07 -67.20
CA ALA A 223 -70.54 -5.03 -68.64
C ALA A 223 -71.33 -6.12 -69.39
N THR A 224 -71.42 -7.33 -68.83
CA THR A 224 -72.26 -8.39 -69.42
C THR A 224 -73.75 -8.07 -69.36
N TYR A 225 -74.25 -7.51 -68.24
CA TYR A 225 -75.65 -7.10 -68.14
C TYR A 225 -76.00 -5.99 -69.13
N ARG A 226 -75.12 -5.00 -69.32
CA ARG A 226 -75.30 -3.95 -70.34
C ARG A 226 -75.41 -4.53 -71.75
N ARG A 227 -74.52 -5.46 -72.11
CA ARG A 227 -74.56 -6.15 -73.42
C ARG A 227 -75.88 -6.90 -73.64
N LEU A 228 -76.39 -7.61 -72.63
CA LEU A 228 -77.66 -8.31 -72.70
C LEU A 228 -78.88 -7.36 -72.84
N LEU A 229 -78.84 -6.20 -72.16
CA LEU A 229 -79.88 -5.18 -72.22
C LEU A 229 -79.91 -4.40 -73.55
N GLU A 230 -78.74 -4.22 -74.18
CA GLU A 230 -78.58 -3.53 -75.47
C GLU A 230 -78.97 -4.41 -76.68
N GLY A 231 -79.31 -5.69 -76.48
CA GLY A 231 -79.86 -6.57 -77.51
C GLY A 231 -78.83 -7.19 -78.46
N GLU A 232 -77.54 -7.22 -78.09
CA GLU A 232 -76.52 -7.91 -78.88
C GLU A 232 -76.59 -9.43 -78.64
N GLU A 233 -77.06 -10.19 -79.64
CA GLU A 233 -76.98 -11.65 -79.64
C GLU A 233 -75.52 -12.13 -79.54
N MET A 234 -75.33 -13.28 -78.87
CA MET A 234 -74.06 -13.94 -78.56
C MET A 234 -73.13 -14.10 -79.77
N VAL A 235 -72.24 -13.14 -80.00
CA VAL A 235 -71.01 -13.37 -80.77
C VAL A 235 -69.91 -13.80 -79.81
N LYS A 236 -69.41 -15.02 -80.00
CA LYS A 236 -68.22 -15.55 -79.34
C LYS A 236 -67.01 -14.69 -79.73
N GLU A 237 -66.72 -13.66 -78.96
CA GLU A 237 -65.42 -13.01 -79.00
C GLU A 237 -64.54 -13.55 -77.88
N THR A 238 -63.46 -14.19 -78.30
CA THR A 238 -62.35 -14.65 -77.47
C THR A 238 -61.83 -13.54 -76.55
N PRO A 239 -61.46 -13.85 -75.29
CA PRO A 239 -61.07 -12.83 -74.34
C PRO A 239 -59.71 -12.22 -74.74
N PRO A 240 -59.55 -10.90 -74.66
CA PRO A 240 -58.24 -10.28 -74.83
C PRO A 240 -57.32 -10.72 -73.67
N PRO A 241 -56.02 -10.90 -73.92
CA PRO A 241 -55.08 -11.34 -72.89
C PRO A 241 -55.04 -10.34 -71.73
N PRO A 242 -54.80 -10.81 -70.49
CA PRO A 242 -54.73 -9.94 -69.33
C PRO A 242 -53.67 -8.87 -69.56
N LYS A 243 -54.06 -7.59 -69.42
CA LYS A 243 -53.11 -6.47 -69.39
C LYS A 243 -52.13 -6.77 -68.26
N LYS A 244 -50.84 -6.87 -68.60
CA LYS A 244 -49.75 -7.02 -67.63
C LYS A 244 -49.94 -5.97 -66.53
N ASP A 245 -49.93 -6.43 -65.27
CA ASP A 245 -49.95 -5.55 -64.11
C ASP A 245 -48.86 -4.47 -64.26
N PRO A 246 -49.10 -3.22 -63.82
CA PRO A 246 -48.07 -2.20 -63.82
C PRO A 246 -46.85 -2.73 -63.06
N GLU A 247 -45.70 -2.75 -63.72
CA GLU A 247 -44.43 -3.23 -63.15
C GLU A 247 -44.07 -2.33 -61.95
N VAL A 248 -44.42 -2.78 -60.74
CA VAL A 248 -44.05 -2.08 -59.51
C VAL A 248 -42.56 -2.32 -59.28
N ARG A 249 -41.75 -1.37 -59.75
CA ARG A 249 -40.30 -1.30 -59.51
C ARG A 249 -40.07 -0.91 -58.04
N THR A 250 -39.90 -1.89 -57.16
CA THR A 250 -39.48 -1.64 -55.77
C THR A 250 -37.99 -1.35 -55.72
N ARG A 251 -37.63 -0.08 -55.48
CA ARG A 251 -36.24 0.36 -55.29
C ARG A 251 -35.79 -0.01 -53.88
N LYS A 252 -34.80 -0.91 -53.75
CA LYS A 252 -34.15 -1.20 -52.47
C LYS A 252 -32.96 -0.26 -52.29
N ILE A 253 -33.06 0.65 -51.32
CA ILE A 253 -31.96 1.55 -50.95
C ILE A 253 -31.27 0.95 -49.74
N VAL A 254 -30.03 0.49 -49.90
CA VAL A 254 -29.21 0.02 -48.78
C VAL A 254 -28.28 1.17 -48.39
N LYS A 255 -28.49 1.73 -47.19
CA LYS A 255 -27.61 2.74 -46.60
C LYS A 255 -26.72 2.05 -45.58
N VAL A 256 -25.44 1.93 -45.89
CA VAL A 256 -24.44 1.42 -44.94
C VAL A 256 -23.87 2.61 -44.19
N VAL A 257 -24.02 2.62 -42.87
CA VAL A 257 -23.45 3.65 -41.99
C VAL A 257 -22.33 3.01 -41.20
N THR A 258 -21.11 3.48 -41.42
CA THR A 258 -19.93 3.08 -40.64
C THR A 258 -19.64 4.16 -39.61
N GLN A 259 -19.75 3.81 -38.34
CA GLN A 259 -19.41 4.68 -37.21
C GLN A 259 -18.11 4.21 -36.55
N THR A 260 -17.17 5.12 -36.36
CA THR A 260 -15.90 4.83 -35.67
C THR A 260 -15.99 5.38 -34.24
N MET A 261 -15.92 4.47 -33.25
CA MET A 261 -16.08 4.77 -31.83
C MET A 261 -14.73 4.81 -31.10
N ILE A 262 -14.46 5.88 -30.35
CA ILE A 262 -13.33 5.96 -29.41
C ILE A 262 -13.89 6.38 -28.05
N ASN A 263 -13.64 5.57 -27.01
CA ASN A 263 -14.09 5.82 -25.62
C ASN A 263 -15.60 6.09 -25.49
N GLY A 264 -16.43 5.41 -26.29
CA GLY A 264 -17.88 5.54 -26.22
C GLY A 264 -18.47 6.81 -26.85
N LYS A 265 -17.65 7.65 -27.52
CA LYS A 265 -18.13 8.76 -28.36
C LYS A 265 -17.90 8.45 -29.84
N VAL A 266 -18.90 8.76 -30.67
CA VAL A 266 -18.80 8.70 -32.14
C VAL A 266 -17.89 9.85 -32.59
N VAL A 267 -16.73 9.52 -33.18
CA VAL A 267 -15.74 10.52 -33.63
C VAL A 267 -15.82 10.75 -35.14
N ASP A 268 -16.30 9.76 -35.89
CA ASP A 268 -16.49 9.87 -37.33
C ASP A 268 -17.69 9.01 -37.78
N GLU A 269 -18.52 9.57 -38.64
CA GLU A 269 -19.71 8.93 -39.22
C GLU A 269 -19.70 9.14 -40.73
N SER A 270 -19.45 8.06 -41.47
CA SER A 270 -19.52 8.04 -42.92
C SER A 270 -20.71 7.20 -43.37
N SER A 271 -21.49 7.70 -44.33
CA SER A 271 -22.63 6.99 -44.90
C SER A 271 -22.51 6.86 -46.41
N GLU A 272 -22.56 5.64 -46.90
CA GLU A 272 -22.52 5.32 -48.32
C GLU A 272 -23.87 4.73 -48.75
N VAL A 273 -24.41 5.21 -49.87
CA VAL A 273 -25.73 4.84 -50.37
C VAL A 273 -25.55 4.10 -51.68
N GLU A 274 -25.78 2.79 -51.67
CA GLU A 274 -25.72 1.96 -52.86
C GLU A 274 -27.15 1.66 -53.35
N GLN A 275 -27.40 1.92 -54.63
CA GLN A 275 -28.70 1.73 -55.27
C GLN A 275 -28.62 0.52 -56.19
N ILE A 276 -29.26 -0.57 -55.79
CA ILE A 276 -29.31 -1.80 -56.60
C ILE A 276 -30.68 -1.84 -57.29
N GLU A 277 -30.68 -1.68 -58.62
CA GLU A 277 -31.87 -1.89 -59.46
C GLU A 277 -31.93 -3.35 -59.92
N ASP A 278 -32.61 -4.21 -59.16
CA ASP A 278 -32.93 -5.56 -59.64
C ASP A 278 -34.17 -5.51 -60.53
N THR A 279 -33.97 -5.78 -61.83
CA THR A 279 -35.06 -6.08 -62.76
C THR A 279 -35.30 -7.59 -62.73
N LYS A 280 -36.33 -8.04 -62.00
CA LYS A 280 -36.81 -9.42 -62.11
C LYS A 280 -37.47 -9.58 -63.49
N LYS A 281 -36.80 -10.34 -64.38
CA LYS A 281 -37.41 -10.93 -65.58
C LYS A 281 -38.40 -12.01 -65.21
#